data_AF-A0A7I8KNB0-F1
#
_entry.id   AF-A0A7I8KNB0-F1
#
_cell.length_a   1.000
_cell.length_b   1.000
_cell.length_c   1.000
_cell.angle_alpha   90.00
_cell.angle_beta   90.00
_cell.angle_gamma   90.00
#
_symmetry.space_group_name_H-M   'P 1'
#
loop_
_entity.id
_entity.type
_entity.pdbx_description
1 polymer ?
#
loop_
_entity_poly.entity_id
_entity_poly.type
_entity_poly.pdbx_seq_one_letter_code
_entity_poly.pdbx_strand_id
1 'polypeptide(L)'
;MATSNKSTAAAVLLLLLVAAATVLPASASTLTAFSGPGCAGRTKDVNGCGCFDISGYQGGYHFVFTEGQEATLYKGSYCSGSSVSLYKETRRCKPNYFKSIYMIC
;
A
#
# COMPACT_ATOMS: atom_id res chain seq x y z
N MET A 1 32.76 9.49 57.05
CA MET A 1 31.40 9.70 56.50
C MET A 1 31.55 10.36 55.13
N ALA A 2 30.84 9.81 54.14
CA ALA A 2 30.52 10.29 52.79
C ALA A 2 31.66 10.65 51.81
N THR A 3 32.03 9.68 50.97
CA THR A 3 32.60 9.92 49.63
C THR A 3 31.46 10.23 48.66
N SER A 4 31.52 11.39 48.02
CA SER A 4 30.48 11.90 47.09
C SER A 4 30.67 11.33 45.68
N ASN A 5 29.88 10.32 45.31
CA ASN A 5 29.74 9.84 43.94
C ASN A 5 28.83 10.77 43.13
N LYS A 6 29.37 11.57 42.22
CA LYS A 6 28.57 12.31 41.22
C LYS A 6 29.33 12.47 39.91
N SER A 7 29.28 11.47 39.02
CA SER A 7 29.61 11.66 37.60
C SER A 7 29.24 10.42 36.78
N THR A 8 27.95 10.12 36.66
CA THR A 8 27.43 9.10 35.73
C THR A 8 26.09 9.49 35.09
N ALA A 9 25.66 10.74 35.21
CA ALA A 9 24.35 11.19 34.70
C ALA A 9 24.40 11.81 33.28
N ALA A 10 25.58 12.15 32.75
CA ALA A 10 25.69 12.88 31.49
C ALA A 10 25.69 11.98 30.23
N ALA A 11 26.02 10.69 30.37
CA ALA A 11 26.16 9.79 29.22
C ALA A 11 24.81 9.19 28.74
N VAL A 12 23.78 9.21 29.58
CA VAL A 12 22.49 8.55 29.27
C VAL A 12 21.58 9.42 28.41
N LEU A 13 21.81 10.74 28.37
CA LEU A 13 20.94 11.67 27.65
C LEU A 13 21.21 11.73 26.13
N LEU A 14 22.40 11.30 25.65
CA LEU A 14 22.73 11.32 24.22
C LEU A 14 22.20 10.10 23.43
N LEU A 15 21.87 8.99 24.10
CA LEU A 15 21.39 7.77 23.43
C LEU A 15 19.89 7.79 23.07
N LEU A 16 19.11 8.74 23.61
CA LEU A 16 17.66 8.82 23.38
C LEU A 16 17.27 9.61 22.11
N LEU A 17 18.19 10.34 21.49
CA LEU A 17 17.89 11.15 20.29
C LEU A 17 17.95 10.38 18.95
N VAL A 18 18.45 9.15 18.94
CA VAL A 18 18.62 8.37 17.68
C VAL A 18 17.44 7.43 17.40
N ALA A 19 16.50 7.28 18.34
CA ALA A 19 15.35 6.38 18.20
C ALA A 19 14.14 7.01 17.47
N ALA A 20 14.24 8.26 17.03
CA ALA A 20 13.32 8.85 16.06
C ALA A 20 13.87 8.67 14.64
N ALA A 21 14.39 7.47 14.33
CA ALA A 21 14.49 7.03 12.95
C ALA A 21 13.05 6.97 12.43
N THR A 22 12.67 8.04 11.74
CA THR A 22 11.42 8.14 11.00
C THR A 22 11.29 6.90 10.14
N VAL A 23 10.46 5.96 10.57
CA VAL A 23 9.82 4.99 9.68
C VAL A 23 8.95 5.85 8.77
N LEU A 24 9.57 6.40 7.73
CA LEU A 24 8.84 6.83 6.55
C LEU A 24 8.02 5.60 6.17
N PRO A 25 6.68 5.70 6.08
CA PRO A 25 5.92 4.59 5.53
C PRO A 25 6.54 4.32 4.17
N ALA A 26 7.11 3.12 3.99
CA ALA A 26 7.58 2.69 2.69
C ALA A 26 6.41 2.93 1.73
N SER A 27 6.56 3.90 0.84
CA SER A 27 5.49 4.27 -0.08
C SER A 27 5.30 3.04 -0.96
N ALA A 28 4.17 2.37 -0.77
CA ALA A 28 3.81 1.20 -1.54
C ALA A 28 2.71 1.60 -2.52
N SER A 29 2.72 1.01 -3.71
CA SER A 29 1.57 1.12 -4.60
C SER A 29 0.35 0.53 -3.91
N THR A 30 -0.79 1.17 -4.12
CA THR A 30 -2.06 0.75 -3.53
C THR A 30 -3.15 0.75 -4.58
N LEU A 31 -4.15 -0.11 -4.41
CA LEU A 31 -5.34 -0.08 -5.24
C LEU A 31 -6.61 -0.06 -4.38
N THR A 32 -7.47 0.92 -4.63
CA THR A 32 -8.83 0.95 -4.12
C THR A 32 -9.79 0.54 -5.23
N ALA A 33 -10.47 -0.60 -5.10
CA ALA A 33 -11.54 -1.04 -5.99
C ALA A 33 -12.92 -0.66 -5.42
N PHE A 34 -13.87 -0.31 -6.27
CA PHE A 34 -15.19 0.17 -5.87
C PHE A 34 -16.29 -0.77 -6.34
N SER A 35 -17.28 -1.04 -5.50
CA SER A 35 -18.44 -1.88 -5.85
C SER A 35 -19.47 -1.18 -6.74
N GLY A 36 -19.65 0.13 -6.57
CA GLY A 36 -20.61 0.94 -7.31
C GLY A 36 -20.00 1.68 -8.50
N PRO A 37 -20.79 1.92 -9.56
CA PRO A 37 -20.34 2.69 -10.73
C PRO A 37 -19.88 4.09 -10.32
N GLY A 38 -18.91 4.66 -11.04
CA GLY A 38 -18.43 6.00 -10.76
C GLY A 38 -17.46 6.09 -9.57
N CYS A 39 -16.79 4.99 -9.20
CA CYS A 39 -16.00 4.90 -7.97
C CYS A 39 -16.83 5.21 -6.71
N ALA A 40 -17.99 4.56 -6.58
CA ALA A 40 -18.92 4.76 -5.47
C ALA A 40 -19.16 3.47 -4.68
N GLY A 41 -19.90 3.58 -3.58
CA GLY A 41 -20.28 2.44 -2.73
C GLY A 41 -19.13 1.92 -1.88
N ARG A 42 -19.18 0.62 -1.57
CA ARG A 42 -18.13 -0.05 -0.76
C ARG A 42 -16.83 -0.12 -1.51
N THR A 43 -15.73 -0.01 -0.78
CA THR A 43 -14.37 -0.12 -1.28
C THR A 43 -13.70 -1.42 -0.85
N LYS A 44 -12.71 -1.84 -1.64
CA LYS A 44 -11.73 -2.85 -1.26
C LYS A 44 -10.34 -2.30 -1.53
N ASP A 45 -9.57 -2.11 -0.47
CA ASP A 45 -8.21 -1.63 -0.54
C ASP A 45 -7.23 -2.81 -0.61
N VAL A 46 -6.27 -2.69 -1.52
CA VAL A 46 -5.22 -3.67 -1.77
C VAL A 46 -3.88 -2.99 -1.53
N ASN A 47 -3.28 -3.34 -0.40
CA ASN A 47 -2.02 -2.80 0.08
C ASN A 47 -1.13 -3.99 0.45
N GLY A 48 -0.28 -4.42 -0.48
CA GLY A 48 0.58 -5.58 -0.30
C GLY A 48 0.96 -6.22 -1.63
N CYS A 49 1.82 -7.23 -1.57
CA CYS A 49 2.42 -7.87 -2.73
C CYS A 49 1.68 -9.16 -3.09
N GLY A 50 1.69 -9.51 -4.37
CA GLY A 50 1.09 -10.74 -4.84
C GLY A 50 -0.32 -10.56 -5.38
N CYS A 51 -1.08 -11.65 -5.43
CA CYS A 51 -2.39 -11.69 -6.09
C CYS A 51 -3.55 -11.49 -5.10
N PHE A 52 -4.47 -10.60 -5.45
CA PHE A 52 -5.65 -10.29 -4.66
C PHE A 52 -6.92 -10.41 -5.51
N ASP A 53 -7.94 -11.07 -4.97
CA ASP A 53 -9.26 -11.12 -5.60
C ASP A 53 -10.03 -9.82 -5.30
N ILE A 54 -10.60 -9.18 -6.31
CA ILE A 54 -11.43 -7.97 -6.25
C ILE A 54 -12.82 -8.20 -6.89
N SER A 55 -13.25 -9.46 -7.00
CA SER A 55 -14.59 -9.84 -7.43
C SER A 55 -15.65 -9.17 -6.57
N GLY A 56 -16.69 -8.61 -7.21
CA GLY A 56 -17.70 -7.78 -6.55
C GLY A 56 -17.35 -6.29 -6.45
N TYR A 57 -16.15 -5.87 -6.85
CA TYR A 57 -15.69 -4.47 -6.88
C TYR A 57 -15.40 -3.97 -8.30
N GLN A 58 -16.33 -4.23 -9.22
CA GLN A 58 -16.22 -3.91 -10.66
C GLN A 58 -16.71 -2.50 -11.02
N GLY A 59 -17.11 -1.67 -10.06
CA GLY A 59 -17.66 -0.33 -10.28
C GLY A 59 -16.63 0.74 -10.67
N GLY A 60 -15.35 0.45 -10.47
CA GLY A 60 -14.23 1.31 -10.81
C GLY A 60 -13.03 0.99 -9.92
N TYR A 61 -11.89 1.64 -10.19
CA TYR A 61 -10.71 1.53 -9.33
C TYR A 61 -9.88 2.80 -9.34
N HIS A 62 -9.09 2.96 -8.29
CA HIS A 62 -8.05 3.97 -8.17
C HIS A 62 -6.76 3.29 -7.76
N PHE A 63 -5.75 3.36 -8.63
CA PHE A 63 -4.42 2.84 -8.39
C PHE A 63 -3.48 4.01 -8.12
N VAL A 64 -2.88 4.02 -6.94
CA VAL A 64 -1.83 4.97 -6.56
C VAL A 64 -0.50 4.27 -6.81
N PHE A 65 0.33 4.87 -7.67
CA PHE A 65 1.59 4.30 -8.08
C PHE A 65 2.74 4.85 -7.22
N THR A 66 3.56 3.95 -6.71
CA THR A 66 4.91 4.27 -6.24
C THR A 66 5.93 3.71 -7.23
N GLU A 67 7.00 4.47 -7.49
CA GLU A 67 8.04 4.12 -8.46
C GLU A 67 8.58 2.70 -8.25
N GLY A 68 8.61 1.91 -9.33
CA GLY A 68 9.05 0.51 -9.31
C GLY A 68 7.99 -0.52 -8.88
N GLN A 69 6.82 -0.08 -8.41
CA GLN A 69 5.75 -0.97 -7.93
C GLN A 69 4.54 -0.93 -8.87
N GLU A 70 4.66 -1.62 -10.00
CA GLU A 70 3.56 -1.76 -10.95
C GLU A 70 2.47 -2.71 -10.44
N ALA A 71 1.31 -2.71 -11.10
CA ALA A 71 0.29 -3.71 -10.85
C ALA A 71 -0.31 -4.23 -12.15
N THR A 72 -0.88 -5.42 -12.12
CA THR A 72 -1.55 -6.02 -13.27
C THR A 72 -2.96 -6.46 -12.89
N LEU A 73 -3.96 -5.90 -13.56
CA LEU A 73 -5.36 -6.28 -13.41
C LEU A 73 -5.68 -7.47 -14.32
N TYR A 74 -6.47 -8.42 -13.83
CA TYR A 74 -6.85 -9.64 -14.56
C TYR A 74 -8.36 -9.80 -14.62
N LYS A 75 -8.89 -10.26 -15.76
CA LYS A 75 -10.32 -10.56 -15.93
C LYS A 75 -10.74 -11.84 -15.19
N GLY A 76 -9.82 -12.76 -14.95
CA GLY A 76 -10.04 -13.96 -14.14
C GLY A 76 -9.78 -13.72 -12.66
N SER A 77 -10.25 -14.64 -11.82
CA SER A 77 -9.84 -14.72 -10.41
C SER A 77 -8.41 -15.29 -10.32
N TYR A 78 -7.75 -15.08 -9.17
CA TYR A 78 -6.40 -15.61 -8.91
C TYR A 78 -5.35 -15.23 -9.96
N CYS A 79 -5.43 -14.01 -10.50
CA CYS A 79 -4.47 -13.43 -11.45
C CYS A 79 -4.32 -14.26 -12.73
N SER A 80 -5.46 -14.71 -13.27
CA SER A 80 -5.53 -15.54 -14.47
C SER A 80 -6.25 -14.85 -15.63
N GLY A 81 -5.97 -15.30 -16.84
CA GLY A 81 -6.63 -14.83 -18.07
C GLY A 81 -6.10 -13.48 -18.56
N SER A 82 -6.90 -12.79 -19.39
CA SER A 82 -6.51 -11.52 -20.00
C SER A 82 -6.24 -10.45 -18.95
N SER A 83 -5.19 -9.66 -19.19
CA SER A 83 -4.68 -8.70 -18.23
C SER A 83 -4.42 -7.31 -18.81
N VAL A 84 -4.28 -6.33 -17.92
CA VAL A 84 -3.86 -4.95 -18.22
C VAL A 84 -2.92 -4.49 -17.12
N SER A 85 -1.73 -4.03 -17.49
CA SER A 85 -0.74 -3.49 -16.56
C SER A 85 -0.97 -2.01 -16.26
N LEU A 86 -0.64 -1.63 -15.02
CA LEU A 86 -0.72 -0.29 -14.45
C LEU A 86 0.68 0.11 -13.99
N TYR A 87 1.29 1.04 -14.69
CA TYR A 87 2.66 1.53 -14.47
C TYR A 87 2.70 3.01 -14.06
N LYS A 88 1.54 3.58 -13.73
CA LYS A 88 1.36 4.96 -13.27
C LYS A 88 0.05 5.10 -12.54
N GLU A 89 -0.08 6.19 -11.78
CA GLU A 89 -1.33 6.53 -11.11
C GLU A 89 -2.49 6.52 -12.10
N THR A 90 -3.54 5.76 -11.76
CA THR A 90 -4.66 5.53 -12.66
C THR A 90 -5.96 5.52 -11.88
N ARG A 91 -6.81 6.49 -12.16
CA ARG A 91 -8.19 6.51 -11.66
C ARG A 91 -9.16 6.21 -12.78
N ARG A 92 -9.90 5.12 -12.65
CA ARG A 92 -10.92 4.68 -13.63
C ARG A 92 -12.25 4.43 -12.95
N CYS A 93 -13.08 5.46 -12.96
CA CYS A 93 -14.43 5.43 -12.36
C CYS A 93 -15.50 5.00 -13.36
N LYS A 94 -15.24 3.90 -14.07
CA LYS A 94 -16.19 3.26 -14.97
C LYS A 94 -16.27 1.77 -14.63
N PRO A 95 -17.44 1.13 -14.82
CA PRO A 95 -17.56 -0.30 -14.68
C PRO A 95 -16.49 -1.04 -15.50
N ASN A 96 -15.97 -2.12 -14.93
CA ASN A 96 -14.93 -2.94 -15.53
C ASN A 96 -15.20 -4.43 -15.29
N TYR A 97 -14.34 -5.29 -15.82
CA TYR A 97 -14.51 -6.74 -15.75
C TYR A 97 -13.37 -7.43 -15.02
N PHE A 98 -12.55 -6.67 -14.29
CA PHE A 98 -11.40 -7.22 -13.59
C PHE A 98 -11.87 -7.87 -12.28
N LYS A 99 -11.34 -9.06 -12.02
CA LYS A 99 -11.69 -9.90 -10.86
C LYS A 99 -10.51 -10.09 -9.92
N SER A 100 -9.29 -9.84 -10.38
CA SER A 100 -8.11 -9.88 -9.51
C SER A 100 -7.05 -8.89 -9.95
N ILE A 101 -6.12 -8.62 -9.05
CA ILE A 101 -4.95 -7.76 -9.27
C ILE A 101 -3.70 -8.43 -8.71
N TYR A 102 -2.62 -8.39 -9.48
CA TYR A 102 -1.29 -8.71 -9.01
C TYR A 102 -0.54 -7.40 -8.72
N MET A 103 -0.07 -7.23 -7.50
CA MET A 103 0.70 -6.07 -7.07
C MET A 103 2.17 -6.44 -6.99
N ILE A 104 3.02 -5.70 -7.70
CA ILE A 104 4.47 -5.83 -7.62
C ILE A 104 4.97 -5.04 -6.41
N CYS A 105 5.82 -5.71 -5.65
CA CYS A 105 6.79 -5.14 -4.74
C CYS A 105 8.15 -5.74 -5.17
#